data_AF-A0A5B7E470-F1
#
_entry.id   AF-A0A5B7E470-F1
#
_cell.length_a   1.000
_cell.length_b   1.000
_cell.length_c   1.000
_cell.angle_alpha   90.00
_cell.angle_beta   90.00
_cell.angle_gamma   90.00
#
_symmetry.space_group_name_H-M   'P 1'
#
loop_
_entity.id
_entity.type
_entity.pdbx_description
1 polymer ?
#
loop_
_entity_poly.entity_id
_entity_poly.type
_entity_poly.pdbx_seq_one_letter_code
_entity_poly.pdbx_strand_id
1 'polypeptide(L)'
;MPHMLEEFEITFFIEPSTLAFTMAKPVLKPNWQSLFYPLQTDVWGYVAATVILVFIVLLMMKPKEDKGHGAWQVMRQVFGTLLDEAIHGELPRKSSTRLVLTSWMIFSFIVGTVYRSNLTACLTVPTYPTRAENLADLFNMGVK
;
A
#
# COMPACT_ATOMS: atom_id res chain seq x y z
N MET A 1 -19.03 11.90 -45.23
CA MET A 1 -20.39 12.36 -45.59
C MET A 1 -20.46 12.47 -47.10
N PRO A 2 -20.75 11.37 -47.82
CA PRO A 2 -20.70 11.38 -49.28
C PRO A 2 -21.82 12.23 -49.90
N HIS A 3 -23.03 12.22 -49.31
CA HIS A 3 -24.18 12.97 -49.83
C HIS A 3 -23.99 14.50 -49.83
N MET A 4 -23.24 15.06 -48.88
CA MET A 4 -22.99 16.51 -48.80
C MET A 4 -22.02 17.01 -49.89
N LEU A 5 -21.22 16.11 -50.47
CA LEU A 5 -20.27 16.44 -51.54
C LEU A 5 -20.95 16.53 -52.92
N GLU A 6 -22.19 16.07 -53.04
CA GLU A 6 -22.97 16.16 -54.28
C GLU A 6 -23.69 17.52 -54.40
N GLU A 7 -23.97 18.16 -53.26
CA GLU A 7 -24.70 19.44 -53.19
C GLU A 7 -23.77 20.64 -52.96
N PHE A 8 -22.59 20.45 -52.36
CA PHE A 8 -21.71 21.54 -51.95
C PHE A 8 -20.23 21.25 -52.25
N GLU A 9 -19.51 22.27 -52.75
CA GLU A 9 -18.05 22.25 -52.83
C GLU A 9 -17.45 22.61 -51.47
N ILE A 10 -16.88 21.61 -50.78
CA ILE A 10 -16.30 21.77 -49.45
C ILE A 10 -14.79 22.02 -49.58
N THR A 11 -14.32 23.14 -49.01
CA THR A 11 -12.89 23.47 -48.88
C THR A 11 -12.17 22.50 -47.94
N PHE A 12 -10.83 22.53 -47.90
CA PHE A 12 -10.05 21.72 -46.97
C PHE A 12 -10.46 21.96 -45.51
N PHE A 13 -10.46 20.88 -44.71
CA PHE A 13 -10.74 20.96 -43.28
C PHE A 13 -9.56 21.64 -42.56
N ILE A 14 -9.85 22.76 -41.89
CA ILE A 14 -8.86 23.46 -41.06
C ILE A 14 -8.70 22.77 -39.70
N GLU A 15 -9.79 22.20 -39.16
CA GLU A 15 -9.78 21.52 -37.87
C GLU A 15 -10.58 20.21 -37.94
N PRO A 16 -9.97 19.05 -37.61
CA PRO A 16 -10.67 17.78 -37.62
C PRO A 16 -11.67 17.73 -36.45
N SER A 17 -12.96 17.55 -36.75
CA SER A 17 -13.97 17.32 -35.72
C SER A 17 -13.99 15.85 -35.32
N THR A 18 -13.74 15.58 -34.04
CA THR A 18 -13.87 14.24 -33.45
C THR A 18 -15.13 14.17 -32.63
N LEU A 19 -15.92 13.10 -32.78
CA LEU A 19 -17.06 12.84 -31.91
C LEU A 19 -16.58 12.41 -30.52
N ALA A 20 -17.02 13.12 -29.49
CA ALA A 20 -16.78 12.78 -28.09
C ALA A 20 -18.11 12.68 -27.35
N PHE A 21 -18.17 11.81 -26.36
CA PHE A 21 -19.30 11.68 -25.45
C PHE A 21 -18.90 12.16 -24.05
N THR A 22 -19.85 12.73 -23.32
CA THR A 22 -19.65 13.15 -21.93
C THR A 22 -20.44 12.24 -21.00
N MET A 23 -19.86 11.92 -19.85
CA MET A 23 -20.47 11.04 -18.85
C MET A 23 -20.23 11.62 -17.46
N ALA A 24 -21.12 11.29 -16.51
CA ALA A 24 -20.94 11.67 -15.12
C ALA A 24 -19.62 11.10 -14.56
N LYS A 25 -18.93 11.89 -13.74
CA LYS A 25 -17.73 11.44 -13.05
C LYS A 25 -18.08 10.25 -12.14
N PRO A 26 -17.40 9.10 -12.26
CA PRO A 26 -17.71 7.94 -11.43
C PRO A 26 -17.46 8.26 -9.96
N VAL A 27 -18.39 7.87 -9.10
CA VAL A 27 -18.25 8.03 -7.65
C VAL A 27 -17.16 7.11 -7.12
N LEU A 28 -16.23 7.68 -6.34
CA LEU A 28 -15.17 6.95 -5.66
C LEU A 28 -15.79 6.10 -4.55
N LYS A 29 -15.69 4.77 -4.66
CA LYS A 29 -16.07 3.88 -3.57
C LYS A 29 -14.86 3.70 -2.64
N PRO A 30 -15.02 3.86 -1.31
CA PRO A 30 -13.95 3.58 -0.37
C PRO A 30 -13.68 2.08 -0.37
N ASN A 31 -12.53 1.69 -0.92
CA ASN A 31 -12.09 0.30 -0.96
C ASN A 31 -11.14 0.04 0.23
N TRP A 32 -11.63 -0.62 1.28
CA TRP A 32 -10.83 -1.02 2.46
C TRP A 32 -9.62 -1.91 2.10
N GLN A 33 -9.68 -2.59 0.95
CA GLN A 33 -8.57 -3.36 0.38
C GLN A 33 -7.35 -2.49 0.00
N SER A 34 -7.54 -1.17 -0.19
CA SER A 34 -6.45 -0.22 -0.40
C SER A 34 -5.46 -0.17 0.74
N LEU A 35 -5.80 -0.62 1.96
CA LEU A 35 -4.87 -0.61 3.10
C LEU A 35 -3.73 -1.62 2.92
N PHE A 36 -3.95 -2.69 2.16
CA PHE A 36 -2.95 -3.74 1.90
C PHE A 36 -2.23 -3.58 0.57
N TYR A 37 -2.75 -2.73 -0.31
CA TYR A 37 -2.18 -2.40 -1.62
C TYR A 37 -0.87 -1.56 -1.61
N PRO A 38 -0.55 -0.70 -0.61
CA PRO A 38 0.62 0.17 -0.69
C PRO A 38 1.97 -0.57 -0.57
N LEU A 39 1.96 -1.81 -0.07
CA LEU A 39 3.13 -2.68 -0.07
C LEU A 39 2.85 -3.89 -0.97
N GLN A 40 3.77 -4.14 -1.91
CA GLN A 40 3.77 -5.34 -2.73
C GLN A 40 3.79 -6.59 -1.84
N THR A 41 3.08 -7.64 -2.25
CA THR A 41 2.92 -8.90 -1.49
C THR A 41 4.27 -9.51 -1.09
N ASP A 42 5.30 -9.33 -1.91
CA ASP A 42 6.65 -9.84 -1.65
C ASP A 42 7.30 -9.12 -0.45
N VAL A 43 7.07 -7.82 -0.31
CA VAL A 43 7.64 -7.00 0.78
C VAL A 43 7.05 -7.43 2.11
N TRP A 44 5.76 -7.76 2.17
CA TRP A 44 5.14 -8.32 3.36
C TRP A 44 5.81 -9.63 3.80
N GLY A 45 6.18 -10.48 2.85
CA GLY A 45 6.95 -11.69 3.12
C GLY A 45 8.30 -11.40 3.76
N TYR A 46 9.05 -10.43 3.21
CA TYR A 46 10.34 -10.02 3.78
C TYR A 46 10.20 -9.39 5.17
N VAL A 47 9.20 -8.53 5.39
CA VAL A 47 8.94 -7.90 6.69
C VAL A 47 8.55 -8.96 7.73
N ALA A 48 7.69 -9.91 7.37
CA ALA A 48 7.35 -11.02 8.26
C ALA A 48 8.58 -11.89 8.59
N ALA A 49 9.42 -12.16 7.59
CA ALA A 49 10.66 -12.91 7.79
C ALA A 49 11.64 -12.18 8.73
N THR A 50 11.80 -10.86 8.61
CA THR A 50 12.68 -10.08 9.51
C THR A 50 12.14 -10.02 10.93
N VAL A 51 10.81 -9.87 11.11
CA VAL A 51 10.15 -9.94 12.43
C VAL A 51 10.42 -11.29 13.10
N ILE A 52 10.22 -12.40 12.37
CA ILE A 52 10.45 -13.76 12.88
C ILE A 52 11.94 -13.94 13.23
N LEU A 53 12.85 -13.48 12.38
CA LEU A 53 14.29 -13.56 12.62
C LEU A 53 14.68 -12.84 13.91
N VAL A 54 14.22 -11.60 14.10
CA VAL A 54 14.53 -10.81 15.31
C VAL A 54 13.90 -11.43 16.55
N PHE A 55 12.68 -11.94 16.45
CA PHE A 55 12.04 -12.69 17.52
C PHE A 55 12.86 -13.91 17.96
N ILE A 56 13.33 -14.73 17.01
CA ILE A 56 14.17 -15.90 17.28
C ILE A 56 15.51 -15.48 17.91
N VAL A 57 16.17 -14.45 17.39
CA VAL A 57 17.45 -13.94 17.93
C VAL A 57 17.29 -13.47 19.37
N LEU A 58 16.22 -12.73 19.69
CA LEU A 58 15.95 -12.27 21.05
C LEU A 58 15.59 -13.42 22.00
N LEU A 59 14.89 -14.45 21.52
CA LEU A 59 14.64 -15.67 22.30
C LEU A 59 15.93 -16.44 22.60
N MET A 60 16.85 -16.56 21.64
CA MET A 60 18.15 -17.21 21.82
C MET A 60 19.06 -16.47 22.80
N MET A 61 18.93 -15.14 22.88
CA MET A 61 19.69 -14.32 23.83
C MET A 61 19.16 -14.39 25.27
N LYS A 62 17.92 -14.85 25.50
CA LYS A 62 17.36 -14.99 26.85
C LYS A 62 17.84 -16.28 27.54
N PRO A 63 18.16 -16.23 28.85
CA PRO A 63 18.53 -17.41 29.61
C PRO A 63 17.37 -18.40 29.71
N LYS A 64 17.68 -19.70 29.64
CA LYS A 64 16.72 -20.83 29.59
C LYS A 64 15.82 -21.00 30.83
N GLU A 65 16.03 -20.22 31.88
CA GLU A 65 15.36 -20.38 33.18
C GLU A 65 13.93 -19.81 33.19
N ASP A 66 13.61 -18.92 32.24
CA ASP A 66 12.41 -18.08 32.29
C ASP A 66 11.46 -18.36 31.11
N LYS A 67 10.92 -19.59 31.05
CA LYS A 67 10.30 -20.15 29.83
C LYS A 67 8.86 -19.71 29.54
N GLY A 68 8.12 -19.22 30.54
CA GLY A 68 6.68 -18.93 30.40
C GLY A 68 6.37 -17.47 30.07
N HIS A 69 6.78 -16.55 30.95
CA HIS A 69 6.49 -15.12 30.80
C HIS A 69 7.49 -14.40 29.87
N GLY A 70 8.70 -14.94 29.74
CA GLY A 70 9.78 -14.32 28.98
C GLY A 70 9.50 -14.23 27.47
N ALA A 71 8.86 -15.24 26.88
CA ALA A 71 8.57 -15.29 25.45
C ALA A 71 7.43 -14.33 25.07
N TRP A 72 6.36 -14.28 25.87
CA TRP A 72 5.26 -13.34 25.68
C TRP A 72 5.73 -11.88 25.79
N GLN A 73 6.63 -11.59 26.74
CA GLN A 73 7.24 -10.26 26.85
C GLN A 73 8.08 -9.88 25.63
N VAL A 74 8.88 -10.82 25.09
CA VAL A 74 9.67 -10.56 23.87
C VAL A 74 8.75 -10.34 22.67
N MET A 75 7.69 -11.13 22.54
CA MET A 75 6.67 -10.94 21.51
C MET A 75 6.05 -9.54 21.61
N ARG A 76 5.57 -9.15 22.79
CA ARG A 76 5.04 -7.80 23.04
C ARG A 76 6.05 -6.70 22.77
N GLN A 77 7.32 -6.91 23.09
CA GLN A 77 8.38 -5.94 22.84
C GLN A 77 8.63 -5.75 21.34
N VAL A 78 8.72 -6.85 20.57
CA VAL A 78 8.93 -6.80 19.11
C VAL A 78 7.73 -6.15 18.42
N PHE A 79 6.51 -6.53 18.80
CA PHE A 79 5.29 -5.94 18.24
C PHE A 79 5.08 -4.49 18.67
N GLY A 80 5.32 -4.18 19.95
CA GLY A 80 5.20 -2.81 20.47
C GLY A 80 6.17 -1.87 19.78
N THR A 81 7.44 -2.26 19.66
CA THR A 81 8.44 -1.43 18.94
C THR A 81 8.15 -1.30 17.44
N LEU A 82 7.53 -2.31 16.82
CA LEU A 82 7.08 -2.21 15.42
C LEU A 82 5.89 -1.25 15.25
N LEU A 83 5.01 -1.20 16.24
CA LEU A 83 3.85 -0.30 16.27
C LEU A 83 4.18 1.09 16.84
N ASP A 84 5.48 1.38 17.09
CA ASP A 84 5.95 2.62 17.71
C ASP A 84 5.39 2.86 19.13
N GLU A 85 5.08 1.77 19.85
CA GLU A 85 4.66 1.79 21.25
C GLU A 85 5.89 1.94 22.16
N ALA A 86 5.79 2.82 23.16
CA ALA A 86 6.85 3.02 24.14
C ALA A 86 7.18 1.71 24.87
N ILE A 87 8.47 1.33 24.89
CA ILE A 87 8.96 0.14 25.57
C ILE A 87 8.77 0.34 27.09
N HIS A 88 7.75 -0.29 27.64
CA HIS A 88 7.57 -0.38 29.09
C HIS A 88 8.38 -1.58 29.59
N GLY A 89 9.62 -1.34 30.03
CA GLY A 89 10.46 -2.39 30.60
C GLY A 89 11.90 -1.99 30.88
N GLU A 90 12.59 -2.78 31.69
CA GLU A 90 14.01 -2.60 32.00
C GLU A 90 14.89 -2.79 30.76
N LEU A 91 15.76 -1.82 30.49
CA LEU A 91 16.71 -1.87 29.38
C LEU A 91 17.67 -3.06 29.55
N PRO A 92 17.90 -3.86 28.49
CA PRO A 92 18.78 -5.01 28.60
C PRO A 92 20.21 -4.58 28.95
N ARG A 93 20.73 -5.15 30.05
CA ARG A 93 22.08 -4.91 30.57
C ARG A 93 23.21 -5.36 29.62
N LYS A 94 22.93 -6.27 28.67
CA LYS A 94 23.94 -6.80 27.73
C LYS A 94 24.09 -5.91 26.49
N SER A 95 25.32 -5.48 26.20
CA SER A 95 25.65 -4.60 25.06
C SER A 95 25.19 -5.18 23.71
N SER A 96 25.29 -6.50 23.50
CA SER A 96 24.89 -7.16 22.26
C SER A 96 23.38 -7.10 22.01
N THR A 97 22.55 -7.32 23.04
CA THR A 97 21.08 -7.23 22.92
C THR A 97 20.65 -5.79 22.66
N ARG A 98 21.37 -4.81 23.24
CA ARG A 98 21.13 -3.39 22.98
C ARG A 98 21.37 -3.03 21.51
N LEU A 99 22.47 -3.49 20.91
CA LEU A 99 22.75 -3.26 19.49
C LEU A 99 21.65 -3.81 18.58
N VAL A 100 21.20 -5.05 18.84
CA VAL A 100 20.10 -5.69 18.08
C VAL A 100 18.80 -4.92 18.23
N LEU A 101 18.47 -4.45 19.44
CA LEU A 101 17.27 -3.65 19.65
C LEU A 101 17.35 -2.28 18.98
N THR A 102 18.50 -1.61 19.02
CA THR A 102 18.66 -0.31 18.35
C THR A 102 18.54 -0.43 16.84
N SER A 103 19.14 -1.47 16.22
CA SER A 103 18.99 -1.69 14.78
C SER A 103 17.55 -2.07 14.42
N TRP A 104 16.88 -2.85 15.27
CA TRP A 104 15.46 -3.17 15.12
C TRP A 104 14.55 -1.94 15.21
N MET A 105 14.82 -1.00 16.12
CA MET A 105 14.05 0.24 16.23
C MET A 105 14.21 1.11 14.98
N ILE A 106 15.43 1.24 14.45
CA ILE A 106 15.68 1.97 13.20
C ILE A 106 14.93 1.32 12.04
N PHE A 107 14.99 -0.01 11.92
CA PHE A 107 14.24 -0.75 10.90
C PHE A 107 12.73 -0.53 11.02
N SER A 108 12.18 -0.69 12.23
CA SER A 108 10.75 -0.50 12.51
C SER A 108 10.29 0.92 12.16
N PHE A 109 11.09 1.93 12.50
CA PHE A 109 10.82 3.32 12.15
C PHE A 109 10.80 3.54 10.64
N ILE A 110 11.76 2.97 9.90
CA ILE A 110 11.80 3.08 8.43
C ILE A 110 10.57 2.41 7.81
N VAL A 111 10.25 1.17 8.20
CA VAL A 111 9.10 0.42 7.67
C VAL A 111 7.80 1.15 7.98
N GLY A 112 7.61 1.62 9.21
CA GLY A 112 6.44 2.41 9.60
C GLY A 112 6.32 3.70 8.79
N THR A 113 7.43 4.41 8.57
CA THR A 113 7.45 5.63 7.75
C THR A 113 7.07 5.35 6.30
N VAL A 114 7.68 4.34 5.68
CA VAL A 114 7.42 3.95 4.29
C VAL A 114 5.97 3.48 4.10
N TYR A 115 5.45 2.69 5.03
CA TYR A 115 4.06 2.25 5.00
C TYR A 115 3.10 3.44 5.05
N ARG A 116 3.30 4.36 6.01
CA ARG A 116 2.46 5.57 6.15
C ARG A 116 2.57 6.49 4.93
N SER A 117 3.77 6.67 4.37
CA SER A 117 3.97 7.52 3.18
C SER A 117 3.34 6.92 1.93
N ASN A 118 3.51 5.60 1.70
CA ASN A 118 2.92 4.92 0.56
C ASN A 118 1.41 4.87 0.69
N LEU A 119 0.88 4.61 1.89
CA LEU A 119 -0.55 4.69 2.15
C LEU A 119 -1.09 6.10 1.85
N THR A 120 -0.39 7.14 2.30
CA THR A 120 -0.77 8.53 1.98
C THR A 120 -0.79 8.77 0.47
N ALA A 121 0.22 8.29 -0.27
CA ALA A 121 0.27 8.40 -1.73
C ALA A 121 -0.89 7.64 -2.42
N CYS A 122 -1.23 6.44 -1.93
CA CYS A 122 -2.38 5.68 -2.43
C CYS A 122 -3.72 6.39 -2.15
N LEU A 123 -3.82 7.13 -1.04
CA LEU A 123 -5.03 7.87 -0.68
C LEU A 123 -5.15 9.21 -1.39
N THR A 124 -4.05 9.85 -1.77
CA THR A 124 -4.07 11.12 -2.52
C THR A 124 -4.38 10.92 -4.00
N VAL A 125 -4.05 9.75 -4.57
CA VAL A 125 -4.35 9.43 -5.98
C VAL A 125 -5.65 8.62 -6.07
N PRO A 126 -6.79 9.23 -6.46
CA PRO A 126 -8.04 8.51 -6.59
C PRO A 126 -7.94 7.46 -7.71
N THR A 127 -8.04 6.18 -7.35
CA THR A 127 -8.22 5.10 -8.33
C THR A 127 -9.68 5.08 -8.76
N TYR A 128 -9.98 5.72 -9.88
CA TYR A 128 -11.32 5.68 -10.47
C TYR A 128 -11.58 4.30 -11.07
N PRO A 129 -12.82 3.77 -10.99
CA PRO A 129 -13.18 2.59 -11.75
C PRO A 129 -13.02 2.85 -13.25
N THR A 130 -12.75 1.80 -14.02
CA THR A 130 -12.56 1.86 -15.47
C THR A 130 -13.70 2.61 -16.15
N ARG A 131 -13.36 3.73 -16.80
CA ARG A 131 -14.29 4.51 -17.62
C ARG A 131 -14.50 3.78 -18.95
N ALA A 132 -15.69 3.88 -19.54
CA ALA A 132 -15.88 3.49 -20.94
C ALA A 132 -15.00 4.39 -21.82
N GLU A 133 -14.04 3.81 -22.50
CA GLU A 133 -13.15 4.55 -23.41
C GLU A 133 -13.66 4.49 -24.85
N ASN A 134 -14.48 3.48 -25.17
CA ASN A 134 -15.00 3.23 -26.51
C ASN A 134 -16.53 3.21 -26.58
N LEU A 135 -17.08 3.46 -27.78
CA LEU A 135 -18.52 3.32 -28.05
C LEU A 135 -19.02 1.90 -27.78
N ALA A 136 -18.20 0.88 -28.02
CA ALA A 136 -18.52 -0.51 -27.70
C ALA A 136 -18.70 -0.73 -26.19
N ASP A 137 -17.85 -0.12 -25.36
CA ASP A 137 -17.95 -0.20 -23.90
C ASP A 137 -19.19 0.52 -23.38
N LEU A 138 -19.54 1.67 -23.97
CA LEU A 138 -20.77 2.38 -23.64
C LEU A 138 -22.02 1.55 -23.96
N PHE A 139 -22.05 0.92 -25.14
CA PHE A 139 -23.18 0.06 -25.52
C PHE A 139 -23.32 -1.11 -24.56
N ASN A 140 -22.21 -1.75 -24.18
CA ASN A 140 -22.20 -2.84 -23.20
C ASN A 140 -22.60 -2.38 -21.79
N MET A 141 -22.36 -1.12 -21.42
CA MET A 141 -22.81 -0.56 -20.14
C MET A 141 -24.30 -0.20 -20.12
N GLY A 142 -24.88 0.18 -21.26
CA GLY A 142 -26.30 0.59 -21.37
C GLY A 142 -27.31 -0.55 -21.51
N VAL A 143 -26.86 -1.78 -21.78
CA VAL A 143 -27.71 -2.98 -21.97
C VAL A 143 -27.88 -3.78 -20.67
N LYS A 144 -27.80 -3.13 -19.51
CA LYS A 144 -28.04 -3.76 -18.19
C LYS A 144 -29.24 -3.17 -17.47
#